data_AF-A0A0P9ERP4-F1
#
_entry.id   AF-A0A0P9ERP4-F1
#
_cell.length_a   1.000
_cell.length_b   1.000
_cell.length_c   1.000
_cell.angle_alpha   90.00
_cell.angle_beta   90.00
_cell.angle_gamma   90.00
#
_symmetry.space_group_name_H-M   'P 1'
#
loop_
_entity.id
_entity.type
_entity.pdbx_description
1 polymer ?
#
loop_
_entity_poly.entity_id
_entity_poly.type
_entity_poly.pdbx_seq_one_letter_code
_entity_poly.pdbx_strand_id
1 'polypeptide(L)'
;VETDRPLAELPQGDSNPVAERIGQSIADLIPDGATPQLGIGAIPDAVLRYLSHKRHLGIHSELFSDGVVDLVEAGVVDGEAKTLHRGKLVSGFLLGSRRLFDWVHNNAMVELHPTDYINDPFVIAQHRRMVAINSALQVDLTGQVCADSIGTQFYSGAGGQVDFIRGAARSEEGLPIIALPATA
;
A
#
# COMPACT_ATOMS: atom_id res chain seq x y z
N VAL A 1 -0.35 11.33 -31.25
CA VAL A 1 1.03 11.82 -31.38
C VAL A 1 1.93 10.75 -30.80
N GLU A 2 2.85 10.18 -31.58
CA GLU A 2 3.80 9.18 -31.11
C GLU A 2 5.02 9.87 -30.51
N THR A 3 5.53 9.35 -29.39
CA THR A 3 6.72 9.89 -28.71
C THR A 3 7.45 8.78 -27.97
N ASP A 4 8.78 8.86 -27.89
CA ASP A 4 9.62 7.96 -27.11
C ASP A 4 10.43 8.79 -26.11
N ARG A 5 10.05 8.71 -24.84
CA ARG A 5 10.71 9.39 -23.73
C ARG A 5 10.54 8.55 -22.47
N PRO A 6 11.50 8.56 -21.53
CA PRO A 6 11.36 7.83 -20.28
C PRO A 6 10.13 8.29 -19.50
N LEU A 7 9.52 7.35 -18.78
CA LEU A 7 8.49 7.65 -17.80
C LEU A 7 9.11 8.44 -16.64
N ALA A 8 8.30 9.27 -15.98
CA ALA A 8 8.73 9.93 -14.76
C ALA A 8 8.91 8.88 -13.65
N GLU A 9 10.06 8.92 -12.99
CA GLU A 9 10.39 7.99 -11.91
C GLU A 9 10.22 8.68 -10.56
N LEU A 10 9.76 7.90 -9.58
CA LEU A 10 9.78 8.25 -8.17
C LEU A 10 10.45 7.10 -7.41
N PRO A 11 11.78 7.06 -7.33
CA PRO A 11 12.48 6.00 -6.63
C PRO A 11 12.14 6.05 -5.13
N GLN A 12 12.26 4.89 -4.46
CA GLN A 12 12.09 4.80 -3.02
C GLN A 12 13.03 5.77 -2.31
N GLY A 13 12.48 6.50 -1.34
CA GLY A 13 13.21 7.52 -0.59
C GLY A 13 14.08 6.94 0.51
N ASP A 14 14.95 7.79 1.06
CA ASP A 14 15.74 7.43 2.23
C ASP A 14 14.83 7.13 3.43
N SER A 15 15.21 6.08 4.18
CA SER A 15 14.56 5.78 5.44
C SER A 15 15.12 6.62 6.58
N ASN A 16 14.33 6.77 7.65
CA ASN A 16 14.78 7.38 8.89
C ASN A 16 14.42 6.49 10.10
N PRO A 17 15.08 6.65 11.27
CA PRO A 17 14.85 5.79 12.43
C PRO A 17 13.40 5.79 12.95
N VAL A 18 12.65 6.86 12.73
CA VAL A 18 11.23 6.95 13.12
C VAL A 18 10.38 6.08 12.20
N ALA A 19 10.57 6.20 10.89
CA ALA A 19 9.90 5.38 9.89
C ALA A 19 10.23 3.89 10.06
N GLU A 20 11.49 3.55 10.36
CA GLU A 20 11.90 2.16 10.64
C GLU A 20 11.16 1.59 11.86
N ARG A 21 11.07 2.33 12.97
CA ARG A 21 10.35 1.88 14.17
C ARG A 21 8.86 1.72 13.92
N ILE A 22 8.26 2.64 13.16
CA ILE A 22 6.85 2.55 12.74
C ILE A 22 6.66 1.31 11.86
N GLY A 23 7.53 1.13 10.86
CA GLY A 23 7.49 0.00 9.93
C GLY A 23 7.59 -1.35 10.63
N GLN A 24 8.54 -1.49 11.56
CA GLN A 24 8.68 -2.68 12.39
C GLN A 24 7.42 -2.97 13.22
N SER A 25 6.89 -1.93 13.87
CA SER A 25 5.68 -2.07 14.72
C SER A 25 4.47 -2.52 13.90
N ILE A 26 4.32 -2.02 12.67
CA ILE A 26 3.24 -2.43 11.77
C ILE A 26 3.47 -3.85 11.23
N ALA A 27 4.70 -4.20 10.86
CA ALA A 27 5.03 -5.53 10.33
C ALA A 27 4.71 -6.66 11.32
N ASP A 28 4.85 -6.42 12.62
CA ASP A 28 4.49 -7.38 13.67
C ASP A 28 2.97 -7.65 13.73
N LEU A 29 2.15 -6.69 13.32
CA LEU A 29 0.69 -6.84 13.29
C LEU A 29 0.18 -7.56 12.04
N ILE A 30 0.99 -7.65 10.98
CA ILE A 30 0.59 -8.24 9.70
C ILE A 30 0.71 -9.77 9.78
N PRO A 31 -0.40 -10.53 9.67
CA PRO A 31 -0.33 -11.99 9.66
C PRO A 31 0.14 -12.51 8.29
N ASP A 32 0.64 -13.76 8.27
CA ASP A 32 0.82 -14.50 7.01
C ASP A 32 -0.52 -14.63 6.26
N GLY A 33 -0.47 -14.62 4.94
CA GLY A 33 -1.66 -14.65 4.10
C GLY A 33 -2.43 -13.33 4.01
N ALA A 34 -1.93 -12.24 4.63
CA ALA A 34 -2.57 -10.93 4.55
C ALA A 34 -2.56 -10.34 3.14
N THR A 35 -3.53 -9.47 2.87
CA THR A 35 -3.58 -8.66 1.63
C THR A 35 -3.35 -7.19 1.98
N PRO A 36 -2.09 -6.73 2.03
CA PRO A 36 -1.78 -5.32 2.31
C PRO A 36 -2.13 -4.37 1.15
N GLN A 37 -2.69 -3.22 1.52
CA GLN A 37 -2.67 -1.96 0.79
C GLN A 37 -1.69 -1.01 1.50
N LEU A 38 -0.85 -0.35 0.71
CA LEU A 38 0.15 0.58 1.19
C LEU A 38 0.44 1.66 0.14
N GLY A 39 0.73 2.87 0.61
CA GLY A 39 1.07 4.00 -0.23
C GLY A 39 2.56 4.07 -0.59
N ILE A 40 3.01 5.25 -0.99
CA ILE A 40 4.44 5.57 -1.17
C ILE A 40 5.02 6.29 0.07
N GLY A 41 6.34 6.24 0.20
CA GLY A 41 7.10 7.05 1.15
C GLY A 41 7.76 6.21 2.25
N ALA A 42 8.50 6.90 3.13
CA ALA A 42 9.40 6.25 4.08
C ALA A 42 8.71 5.22 5.01
N ILE A 43 7.47 5.47 5.44
CA ILE A 43 6.73 4.54 6.31
C ILE A 43 6.30 3.27 5.54
N PRO A 44 5.55 3.34 4.43
CA PRO A 44 5.27 2.16 3.60
C PRO A 44 6.51 1.38 3.19
N ASP A 45 7.58 2.07 2.77
CA ASP A 45 8.84 1.43 2.39
C ASP A 45 9.48 0.71 3.57
N ALA A 46 9.44 1.29 4.78
CA ALA A 46 9.92 0.64 5.99
C ALA A 46 9.09 -0.59 6.33
N VAL A 47 7.76 -0.53 6.24
CA VAL A 47 6.90 -1.71 6.45
C VAL A 47 7.35 -2.85 5.54
N LEU A 48 7.47 -2.61 4.23
CA LEU A 48 7.86 -3.63 3.26
C LEU A 48 9.19 -4.31 3.61
N ARG A 49 10.20 -3.55 4.07
CA ARG A 49 11.50 -4.11 4.49
C ARG A 49 11.37 -5.12 5.63
N TYR A 50 10.43 -4.93 6.55
CA TYR A 50 10.22 -5.83 7.69
C TYR A 50 9.26 -7.00 7.38
N LEU A 51 8.73 -7.11 6.15
CA LEU A 51 7.86 -8.23 5.77
C LEU A 51 8.60 -9.45 5.20
N SER A 52 9.93 -9.42 5.06
CA SER A 52 10.72 -10.49 4.44
C SER A 52 10.54 -11.89 5.06
N HIS A 53 10.14 -11.95 6.32
CA HIS A 53 9.89 -13.19 7.05
C HIS A 53 8.45 -13.73 6.92
N LYS A 54 7.53 -12.93 6.36
CA LYS A 54 6.13 -13.33 6.13
C LYS A 54 6.01 -14.27 4.94
N ARG A 55 4.85 -14.91 4.80
CA ARG A 55 4.54 -15.84 3.72
C ARG A 55 3.16 -15.61 3.13
N HIS A 56 3.04 -15.90 1.84
CA HIS A 56 1.79 -15.92 1.08
C HIS A 56 1.03 -14.59 1.11
N LEU A 57 1.76 -13.48 1.14
CA LEU A 57 1.13 -12.16 1.11
C LEU A 57 0.49 -11.91 -0.26
N GLY A 58 -0.62 -11.18 -0.25
CA GLY A 58 -1.25 -10.62 -1.45
C GLY A 58 -0.94 -9.14 -1.64
N ILE A 59 -1.52 -8.56 -2.69
CA ILE A 59 -1.59 -7.11 -2.91
C ILE A 59 -2.95 -6.79 -3.55
N HIS A 60 -3.70 -5.90 -2.91
CA HIS A 60 -4.86 -5.18 -3.49
C HIS A 60 -4.73 -3.74 -3.01
N SER A 61 -4.22 -2.86 -3.85
CA SER A 61 -3.78 -1.52 -3.43
C SER A 61 -4.19 -0.46 -4.44
N GLU A 62 -4.29 0.80 -4.03
CA GLU A 62 -4.48 1.90 -4.99
C GLU A 62 -3.28 2.01 -5.94
N LEU A 63 -2.08 1.87 -5.37
CA LEU A 63 -0.81 1.83 -6.08
C LEU A 63 0.16 0.84 -5.41
N PHE A 64 1.17 0.37 -6.12
CA PHE A 64 2.37 -0.19 -5.50
C PHE A 64 3.64 0.30 -6.20
N SER A 65 4.76 0.12 -5.49
CA SER A 65 6.09 0.59 -5.89
C SER A 65 7.12 -0.54 -5.85
N ASP A 66 8.39 -0.19 -6.07
CA ASP A 66 9.54 -1.10 -6.19
C ASP A 66 9.63 -2.11 -5.05
N GLY A 67 9.35 -1.73 -3.80
CA GLY A 67 9.48 -2.64 -2.66
C GLY A 67 8.54 -3.85 -2.71
N VAL A 68 7.43 -3.77 -3.45
CA VAL A 68 6.58 -4.96 -3.68
C VAL A 68 7.26 -5.94 -4.62
N VAL A 69 8.02 -5.46 -5.62
CA VAL A 69 8.81 -6.31 -6.52
C VAL A 69 9.83 -7.12 -5.74
N ASP A 70 10.53 -6.48 -4.79
CA ASP A 70 11.49 -7.16 -3.92
C ASP A 70 10.86 -8.31 -3.14
N LEU A 71 9.65 -8.11 -2.59
CA LEU A 71 8.95 -9.14 -1.84
C LEU A 71 8.40 -10.27 -2.73
N VAL A 72 8.02 -9.98 -3.97
CA VAL A 72 7.66 -11.03 -4.94
C VAL A 72 8.88 -11.86 -5.31
N GLU A 73 10.00 -11.23 -5.63
CA GLU A 73 11.26 -11.91 -5.97
C GLU A 73 11.79 -12.76 -4.80
N ALA A 74 11.54 -12.32 -3.56
CA ALA A 74 11.85 -13.08 -2.35
C ALA A 74 10.86 -14.22 -2.02
N GLY A 75 9.77 -14.37 -2.79
CA GLY A 75 8.73 -15.38 -2.56
C GLY A 75 7.83 -15.10 -1.36
N VAL A 76 7.82 -13.86 -0.86
CA VAL A 76 6.99 -13.42 0.27
C VAL A 76 5.59 -13.06 -0.21
N VAL A 77 5.50 -12.37 -1.35
CA VAL A 77 4.24 -12.00 -2.01
C VAL A 77 4.03 -12.93 -3.21
N ASP A 78 2.95 -13.72 -3.16
CA ASP A 78 2.52 -14.59 -4.26
C ASP A 78 1.05 -14.38 -4.65
N GLY A 79 0.26 -13.71 -3.81
CA GLY A 79 -1.17 -13.49 -4.04
C GLY A 79 -2.04 -14.74 -3.89
N GLU A 80 -1.49 -15.89 -3.49
CA GLU A 80 -2.19 -17.18 -3.48
C GLU A 80 -3.20 -17.30 -2.34
N ALA A 81 -3.02 -16.54 -1.26
CA ALA A 81 -3.96 -16.50 -0.13
C ALA A 81 -5.14 -15.53 -0.35
N LYS A 82 -5.13 -14.73 -1.44
CA LYS A 82 -6.19 -13.75 -1.70
C LYS A 82 -7.53 -14.43 -2.02
N THR A 83 -8.61 -13.80 -1.57
CA THR A 83 -9.98 -14.25 -1.85
C THR A 83 -10.43 -13.91 -3.27
N LEU A 84 -10.19 -12.68 -3.71
CA LEU A 84 -10.39 -12.24 -5.10
C LEU A 84 -9.04 -12.14 -5.81
N HIS A 85 -9.03 -12.33 -7.13
CA HIS A 85 -7.82 -12.19 -7.96
C HIS A 85 -6.63 -12.98 -7.40
N ARG A 86 -6.87 -14.26 -7.12
CA ARG A 86 -5.88 -15.17 -6.56
C ARG A 86 -4.68 -15.31 -7.49
N GLY A 87 -3.48 -15.25 -6.93
CA GLY A 87 -2.21 -15.29 -7.66
C GLY A 87 -1.87 -13.99 -8.40
N LYS A 88 -2.62 -12.90 -8.16
CA LYS A 88 -2.45 -11.61 -8.82
C LYS A 88 -2.14 -10.48 -7.85
N LEU A 89 -1.26 -9.58 -8.25
CA LEU A 89 -1.09 -8.25 -7.68
C LEU A 89 -2.07 -7.31 -8.38
N VAL A 90 -2.97 -6.72 -7.61
CA VAL A 90 -4.05 -5.87 -8.13
C VAL A 90 -3.81 -4.42 -7.71
N SER A 91 -3.79 -3.52 -8.69
CA SER A 91 -3.52 -2.09 -8.47
C SER A 91 -4.36 -1.17 -9.35
N GLY A 92 -4.53 0.10 -8.96
CA GLY A 92 -5.13 1.12 -9.81
C GLY A 92 -4.10 1.77 -10.74
N PHE A 93 -2.93 2.10 -10.20
CA PHE A 93 -1.80 2.64 -10.95
C PHE A 93 -0.47 2.17 -10.35
N LEU A 94 0.64 2.59 -10.96
CA LEU A 94 2.00 2.23 -10.56
C LEU A 94 2.84 3.49 -10.44
N LEU A 95 3.69 3.54 -9.44
CA LEU A 95 4.59 4.66 -9.21
C LEU A 95 5.88 4.15 -8.57
N GLY A 96 7.01 4.41 -9.20
CA GLY A 96 8.28 3.84 -8.78
C GLY A 96 9.40 4.19 -9.75
N SER A 97 10.42 3.35 -9.79
CA SER A 97 11.53 3.48 -10.73
C SER A 97 11.28 2.76 -12.06
N ARG A 98 12.20 2.94 -13.01
CA ARG A 98 12.23 2.16 -14.24
C ARG A 98 12.24 0.65 -14.01
N ARG A 99 12.84 0.17 -12.91
CA ARG A 99 12.83 -1.26 -12.57
C ARG A 99 11.40 -1.78 -12.42
N LEU A 100 10.55 -1.03 -11.71
CA LEU A 100 9.13 -1.39 -11.57
C LEU A 100 8.46 -1.46 -12.93
N PHE A 101 8.64 -0.43 -13.76
CA PHE A 101 7.99 -0.35 -15.09
C PHE A 101 8.42 -1.49 -16.03
N ASP A 102 9.70 -1.81 -16.04
CA ASP A 102 10.23 -2.93 -16.82
C ASP A 102 9.74 -4.27 -16.25
N TRP A 103 9.63 -4.41 -14.92
CA TRP A 103 9.17 -5.64 -14.25
C TRP A 103 7.68 -5.93 -14.48
N VAL A 104 6.82 -4.91 -14.55
CA VAL A 104 5.38 -5.10 -14.83
C VAL A 104 5.09 -5.34 -16.30
N HIS A 105 6.01 -5.01 -17.20
CA HIS A 105 5.81 -5.10 -18.64
C HIS A 105 5.47 -6.54 -19.07
N ASN A 106 4.25 -6.76 -19.56
CA ASN A 106 3.72 -8.08 -19.94
C ASN A 106 3.78 -9.14 -18.82
N ASN A 107 3.76 -8.71 -17.56
CA ASN A 107 3.77 -9.61 -16.42
C ASN A 107 2.34 -10.05 -16.07
N ALA A 108 2.02 -11.32 -16.33
CA ALA A 108 0.70 -11.88 -16.09
C ALA A 108 0.29 -11.89 -14.60
N MET A 109 1.23 -11.71 -13.67
CA MET A 109 0.93 -11.60 -12.24
C MET A 109 0.26 -10.26 -11.88
N VAL A 110 0.39 -9.24 -12.73
CA VAL A 110 -0.08 -7.87 -12.44
C VAL A 110 -1.37 -7.58 -13.20
N GLU A 111 -2.37 -7.07 -12.48
CA GLU A 111 -3.61 -6.57 -13.08
C GLU A 111 -3.88 -5.14 -12.63
N LEU A 112 -4.12 -4.26 -13.60
CA LEU A 112 -4.56 -2.89 -13.34
C LEU A 112 -6.06 -2.78 -13.57
N HIS A 113 -6.78 -2.33 -12.55
CA HIS A 113 -8.24 -2.17 -12.57
C HIS A 113 -8.62 -0.70 -12.27
N PRO A 114 -9.80 -0.25 -12.71
CA PRO A 114 -10.21 1.14 -12.49
C PRO A 114 -10.45 1.43 -11.00
N THR A 115 -10.30 2.70 -10.61
CA THR A 115 -10.39 3.15 -9.20
C THR A 115 -11.74 2.83 -8.57
N ASP A 116 -12.84 2.88 -9.32
CA ASP A 116 -14.17 2.52 -8.82
C ASP A 116 -14.30 1.03 -8.44
N TYR A 117 -13.40 0.17 -8.91
CA TYR A 117 -13.27 -1.21 -8.44
C TYR A 117 -12.25 -1.33 -7.30
N ILE A 118 -11.04 -0.80 -7.51
CA ILE A 118 -9.92 -0.93 -6.56
C ILE A 118 -10.26 -0.31 -5.20
N ASN A 119 -10.89 0.86 -5.22
CA ASN A 119 -11.23 1.63 -4.04
C ASN A 119 -12.68 1.40 -3.59
N ASP A 120 -13.44 0.46 -4.14
CA ASP A 120 -14.76 0.15 -3.58
C ASP A 120 -14.60 -0.55 -2.23
N PRO A 121 -15.05 0.04 -1.09
CA PRO A 121 -14.94 -0.60 0.21
C PRO A 121 -15.65 -1.96 0.30
N PHE A 122 -16.64 -2.22 -0.55
CA PHE A 122 -17.33 -3.51 -0.64
C PHE A 122 -16.54 -4.57 -1.40
N VAL A 123 -15.67 -4.16 -2.32
CA VAL A 123 -14.69 -5.06 -2.97
C VAL A 123 -13.53 -5.32 -2.03
N ILE A 124 -12.97 -4.26 -1.42
CA ILE A 124 -11.86 -4.37 -0.47
C ILE A 124 -12.21 -5.30 0.70
N ALA A 125 -13.42 -5.19 1.25
CA ALA A 125 -13.87 -6.02 2.37
C ALA A 125 -14.02 -7.52 2.03
N GLN A 126 -14.03 -7.90 0.75
CA GLN A 126 -14.10 -9.31 0.34
C GLN A 126 -12.76 -10.02 0.45
N HIS A 127 -11.65 -9.29 0.55
CA HIS A 127 -10.34 -9.87 0.84
C HIS A 127 -10.26 -10.22 2.32
N ARG A 128 -10.02 -11.50 2.66
CA ARG A 128 -9.67 -11.88 4.03
C ARG A 128 -8.31 -11.29 4.42
N ARG A 129 -8.17 -10.91 5.69
CA ARG A 129 -6.94 -10.32 6.25
C ARG A 129 -6.48 -9.11 5.43
N MET A 130 -7.41 -8.27 5.00
CA MET A 130 -7.09 -7.03 4.33
C MET A 130 -6.42 -6.08 5.33
N VAL A 131 -5.21 -5.63 5.03
CA VAL A 131 -4.47 -4.67 5.87
C VAL A 131 -4.36 -3.36 5.12
N ALA A 132 -4.94 -2.28 5.63
CA ALA A 132 -4.85 -0.96 5.01
C ALA A 132 -3.92 -0.06 5.82
N ILE A 133 -2.80 0.38 5.24
CA ILE A 133 -1.79 1.19 5.93
C ILE A 133 -1.71 2.55 5.25
N ASN A 134 -2.10 3.58 5.98
CA ASN A 134 -2.12 4.94 5.46
C ASN A 134 -1.46 5.92 6.44
N SER A 135 -0.92 7.00 5.89
CA SER A 135 -0.30 8.06 6.66
C SER A 135 -1.26 9.21 6.96
N ALA A 136 -0.98 9.97 8.01
CA ALA A 136 -1.69 11.20 8.34
C ALA A 136 -0.70 12.34 8.64
N LEU A 137 -1.20 13.57 8.57
CA LEU A 137 -0.47 14.76 9.01
C LEU A 137 -0.70 15.01 10.50
N GLN A 138 -1.93 14.83 10.97
CA GLN A 138 -2.33 15.09 12.35
C GLN A 138 -3.45 14.14 12.79
N VAL A 139 -3.47 13.82 14.09
CA VAL A 139 -4.56 13.10 14.74
C VAL A 139 -4.89 13.82 16.04
N ASP A 140 -6.17 14.09 16.30
CA ASP A 140 -6.59 14.71 17.57
C ASP A 140 -6.87 13.69 18.67
N LEU A 141 -7.13 14.16 19.90
CA LEU A 141 -7.40 13.29 21.05
C LEU A 141 -8.70 12.48 20.94
N THR A 142 -9.58 12.84 20.00
CA THR A 142 -10.83 12.10 19.71
C THR A 142 -10.66 11.07 18.61
N GLY A 143 -9.48 11.01 17.98
CA GLY A 143 -9.17 10.10 16.88
C GLY A 143 -9.55 10.63 15.49
N GLN A 144 -9.89 11.91 15.36
CA GLN A 144 -10.08 12.49 14.03
C GLN A 144 -8.72 12.61 13.32
N VAL A 145 -8.68 12.14 12.09
CA VAL A 145 -7.46 12.07 11.27
C VAL A 145 -7.52 13.16 10.21
N CYS A 146 -6.48 13.99 10.13
CA CYS A 146 -6.25 14.94 9.04
C CYS A 146 -5.03 14.50 8.23
N ALA A 147 -5.21 14.32 6.91
CA ALA A 147 -4.15 13.82 6.02
C ALA A 147 -3.94 14.68 4.76
N ASP A 148 -4.83 15.64 4.50
CA ASP A 148 -4.90 16.37 3.23
C ASP A 148 -4.66 17.88 3.36
N SER A 149 -4.64 18.42 4.58
CA SER A 149 -4.44 19.85 4.83
C SER A 149 -3.60 20.14 6.08
N ILE A 150 -3.03 21.34 6.12
CA ILE A 150 -2.38 21.92 7.30
C ILE A 150 -3.15 23.20 7.66
N GLY A 151 -4.03 23.10 8.66
CA GLY A 151 -5.00 24.16 8.94
C GLY A 151 -5.91 24.38 7.74
N THR A 152 -5.90 25.58 7.17
CA THR A 152 -6.70 25.92 5.98
C THR A 152 -5.93 25.75 4.67
N GLN A 153 -4.65 25.35 4.71
CA GLN A 153 -3.84 25.16 3.52
C GLN A 153 -4.01 23.74 2.98
N PHE A 154 -4.47 23.65 1.74
CA PHE A 154 -4.54 22.38 1.02
C PHE A 154 -3.14 21.85 0.73
N TYR A 155 -2.90 20.58 1.08
CA TYR A 155 -1.59 19.94 0.93
C TYR A 155 -1.60 18.83 -0.12
N SER A 156 -2.61 17.97 -0.13
CA SER A 156 -2.68 16.82 -1.06
C SER A 156 -4.09 16.54 -1.61
N GLY A 157 -4.97 15.90 -0.85
CA GLY A 157 -6.33 15.54 -1.23
C GLY A 157 -6.86 14.32 -0.49
N ALA A 158 -8.17 14.04 -0.64
CA ALA A 158 -8.84 12.95 0.08
C ALA A 158 -8.29 11.56 -0.27
N GLY A 159 -7.95 11.33 -1.55
CA GLY A 159 -7.43 10.05 -2.06
C GLY A 159 -8.35 8.86 -1.76
N GLY A 160 -7.79 7.64 -1.75
CA GLY A 160 -8.48 6.41 -1.37
C GLY A 160 -8.38 6.00 0.10
N GLN A 161 -7.76 6.82 0.95
CA GLN A 161 -7.47 6.44 2.34
C GLN A 161 -8.72 5.96 3.09
N VAL A 162 -9.80 6.74 3.02
CA VAL A 162 -11.04 6.43 3.72
C VAL A 162 -11.67 5.13 3.21
N ASP A 163 -11.53 4.85 1.92
CA ASP A 163 -12.09 3.66 1.29
C ASP A 163 -11.40 2.39 1.78
N PHE A 164 -10.07 2.38 1.77
CA PHE A 164 -9.26 1.26 2.26
C PHE A 164 -9.41 1.04 3.76
N ILE A 165 -9.45 2.11 4.56
CA ILE A 165 -9.70 2.00 6.00
C ILE A 165 -11.09 1.39 6.28
N ARG A 166 -12.14 1.82 5.56
CA ARG A 166 -13.49 1.25 5.70
C ARG A 166 -13.57 -0.19 5.21
N GLY A 167 -12.91 -0.50 4.10
CA GLY A 167 -12.87 -1.85 3.53
C GLY A 167 -12.14 -2.83 4.45
N ALA A 168 -10.95 -2.46 4.93
CA ALA A 168 -10.17 -3.27 5.86
C ALA A 168 -10.90 -3.45 7.20
N ALA A 169 -11.57 -2.43 7.73
CA ALA A 169 -12.40 -2.56 8.94
C ALA A 169 -13.57 -3.55 8.80
N ARG A 170 -14.02 -3.82 7.57
CA ARG A 170 -15.11 -4.76 7.25
C ARG A 170 -14.62 -6.13 6.78
N SER A 171 -13.34 -6.27 6.49
CA SER A 171 -12.71 -7.53 6.12
C SER A 171 -12.69 -8.48 7.32
N GLU A 172 -12.92 -9.77 7.05
CA GLU A 172 -12.65 -10.84 8.02
C GLU A 172 -11.17 -10.81 8.42
N GLU A 173 -10.88 -10.70 9.73
CA GLU A 173 -9.52 -10.51 10.27
C GLU A 173 -8.77 -9.29 9.67
N GLY A 174 -9.50 -8.28 9.19
CA GLY A 174 -8.92 -7.09 8.58
C GLY A 174 -8.33 -6.10 9.59
N LEU A 175 -7.36 -5.29 9.13
CA LEU A 175 -6.59 -4.40 9.98
C LEU A 175 -6.42 -3.00 9.32
N PRO A 176 -7.25 -2.01 9.67
CA PRO A 176 -7.03 -0.62 9.28
C PRO A 176 -6.00 0.05 10.19
N ILE A 177 -4.97 0.67 9.60
CA ILE A 177 -3.87 1.32 10.31
C ILE A 177 -3.65 2.73 9.77
N ILE A 178 -3.64 3.70 10.68
CA ILE A 178 -3.14 5.07 10.43
C ILE A 178 -1.81 5.23 11.17
N ALA A 179 -0.77 5.63 10.44
CA ALA A 179 0.58 5.76 10.97
C ALA A 179 1.17 7.15 10.68
N LEU A 180 1.82 7.74 11.67
CA LEU A 180 2.49 9.03 11.54
C LEU A 180 3.62 9.15 12.58
N PRO A 181 4.67 9.94 12.30
CA PRO A 181 5.59 10.40 13.33
C PRO A 181 4.83 11.13 14.45
N ALA A 182 5.27 10.96 15.69
CA ALA A 182 4.64 11.65 16.83
C ALA A 182 4.89 13.17 16.83
N THR A 183 5.88 13.64 16.07
CA THR A 183 6.27 15.05 15.92
C THR A 183 6.69 15.32 14.47
N ALA A 184 6.59 16.58 14.03
CA ALA A 184 7.03 17.05 12.71
C ALA A 184 8.30 17.91 12.80
#